data_AF-A0AAW4RJ89-F1
#
_entry.id   AF-A0AAW4RJ89-F1
#
_cell.length_a   1.000
_cell.length_b   1.000
_cell.length_c   1.000
_cell.angle_alpha   90.00
_cell.angle_beta   90.00
_cell.angle_gamma   90.00
#
_symmetry.space_group_name_H-M   'P 1'
#
loop_
_entity.id
_entity.type
_entity.pdbx_description
1 polymer ?
#
loop_
_entity_poly.entity_id
_entity_poly.type
_entity_poly.pdbx_seq_one_letter_code
_entity_poly.pdbx_strand_id
1 'polypeptide(L)'
;MRDLIAALDALPEKKLIAHTVEQDGCFCALGAVAHLRGTDLDQGPNGGTDHDFEPDRAAARLDIATPLAQEVVYENDEASYWDETPEARWTRMRQWAVSNLINQQAKPEARSG
;
A
#
# COMPACT_ATOMS: atom_id res chain seq x y z
N MET A 1 -4.06 7.37 3.27
CA MET A 1 -2.95 8.19 2.72
C MET A 1 -1.93 8.59 3.77
N ARG A 2 -2.29 9.29 4.85
CA ARG A 2 -1.33 9.64 5.92
C ARG A 2 -0.58 8.42 6.48
N ASP A 3 -1.32 7.36 6.80
CA ASP A 3 -0.75 6.12 7.32
C ASP A 3 0.15 5.41 6.31
N LEU A 4 -0.18 5.48 5.02
CA LEU A 4 0.68 4.96 3.96
C LEU A 4 2.01 5.72 3.92
N ILE A 5 1.98 7.06 3.95
CA ILE A 5 3.21 7.86 3.99
C ILE A 5 4.03 7.53 5.24
N ALA A 6 3.39 7.50 6.42
CA ALA A 6 4.05 7.19 7.68
C ALA A 6 4.68 5.79 7.67
N ALA A 7 3.99 4.80 7.10
CA ALA A 7 4.48 3.43 7.00
C ALA A 7 5.71 3.35 6.08
N LEU A 8 5.64 3.96 4.89
CA LEU A 8 6.76 4.02 3.96
C LEU A 8 7.97 4.75 4.55
N ASP A 9 7.74 5.81 5.33
CA ASP A 9 8.79 6.56 6.03
C ASP A 9 9.38 5.79 7.23
N ALA A 10 8.63 4.87 7.83
CA ALA A 10 9.08 4.02 8.94
C ALA A 10 9.87 2.78 8.50
N LEU A 11 9.80 2.38 7.22
CA LEU A 11 10.53 1.20 6.73
C LEU A 11 12.06 1.38 6.94
N PRO A 12 12.76 0.33 7.44
CA PRO A 12 14.21 0.38 7.67
C PRO A 12 14.98 0.53 6.36
N GLU A 13 14.50 -0.14 5.31
CA GLU A 13 14.97 0.02 3.93
C GLU A 13 13.88 0.64 3.07
N LYS A 14 14.24 1.58 2.21
CA LYS A 14 13.29 2.28 1.32
C LYS A 14 12.98 1.43 0.10
N LYS A 15 12.36 0.26 0.34
CA LYS A 15 12.06 -0.77 -0.65
C LYS A 15 10.64 -1.28 -0.47
N LEU A 16 9.98 -1.58 -1.58
CA LEU A 16 8.70 -2.29 -1.59
C LEU A 16 8.78 -3.50 -2.51
N ILE A 17 8.11 -4.57 -2.13
CA ILE A 17 7.89 -5.74 -2.99
C ILE A 17 6.50 -5.68 -3.63
N ALA A 18 6.30 -6.47 -4.69
CA ALA A 18 5.03 -6.61 -5.39
C ALA A 18 4.46 -8.01 -5.16
N HIS A 19 3.15 -8.17 -5.35
CA HIS A 19 2.43 -9.46 -5.39
C HIS A 19 2.37 -10.29 -4.10
N THR A 20 2.95 -9.80 -3.01
CA THR A 20 2.89 -10.44 -1.70
C THR A 20 2.86 -9.41 -0.58
N VAL A 21 2.38 -9.78 0.62
CA VAL A 21 2.27 -8.86 1.75
C VAL A 21 3.63 -8.62 2.41
N GLU A 22 4.38 -9.69 2.65
CA GLU A 22 5.72 -9.65 3.24
C GLU A 22 6.60 -10.78 2.71
N GLN A 23 7.86 -10.48 2.41
CA GLN A 23 8.88 -11.46 2.09
C GLN A 23 10.22 -10.97 2.63
N ASP A 24 10.89 -11.80 3.43
CA ASP A 24 12.20 -11.50 4.02
C ASP A 24 12.27 -10.12 4.73
N GLY A 25 11.20 -9.73 5.43
CA GLY A 25 11.08 -8.45 6.13
C GLY A 25 10.88 -7.23 5.22
N CYS A 26 10.72 -7.44 3.91
CA CYS A 26 10.27 -6.43 2.96
C CYS A 26 8.76 -6.54 2.77
N PHE A 27 8.08 -5.41 2.54
CA PHE A 27 6.62 -5.35 2.48
C PHE A 27 6.13 -4.75 1.17
N CYS A 28 4.91 -5.09 0.74
CA CYS A 28 4.19 -4.26 -0.22
C CYS A 28 3.63 -3.00 0.49
N ALA A 29 3.04 -2.07 -0.27
CA ALA A 29 2.49 -0.84 0.29
C ALA A 29 1.44 -1.07 1.41
N LEU A 30 0.51 -2.00 1.22
CA LEU A 30 -0.49 -2.33 2.27
C LEU A 30 0.13 -3.13 3.42
N GLY A 31 1.08 -4.03 3.14
CA GLY A 31 1.84 -4.74 4.16
C GLY A 31 2.62 -3.79 5.08
N ALA A 32 3.23 -2.74 4.54
CA ALA A 32 3.92 -1.72 5.33
C ALA A 32 2.95 -0.99 6.27
N VAL A 33 1.75 -0.64 5.80
CA VAL A 33 0.71 -0.02 6.64
C VAL A 33 0.27 -0.95 7.75
N ALA A 34 0.07 -2.23 7.43
CA ALA A 34 -0.35 -3.23 8.39
C ALA A 34 0.72 -3.45 9.47
N HIS A 35 1.99 -3.55 9.06
CA HIS A 35 3.14 -3.61 9.97
C HIS A 35 3.17 -2.41 10.92
N LEU A 36 3.02 -1.18 10.40
CA LEU A 36 2.96 0.03 11.22
C LEU A 36 1.81 0.00 12.24
N ARG A 37 0.65 -0.54 11.85
CA ARG A 37 -0.56 -0.62 12.69
C ARG A 37 -0.59 -1.84 13.60
N GLY A 38 0.40 -2.74 13.53
CA GLY A 38 0.36 -4.02 14.23
C GLY A 38 -0.84 -4.89 13.82
N THR A 39 -1.30 -4.75 12.56
CA THR A 39 -2.40 -5.52 11.99
C THR A 39 -1.84 -6.63 11.10
N ASP A 40 -2.36 -7.84 11.26
CA ASP A 40 -2.04 -8.94 10.36
C ASP A 40 -3.03 -8.94 9.17
N LEU A 41 -2.51 -8.82 7.95
CA LEU A 41 -3.31 -8.92 6.73
C LEU A 41 -3.61 -10.35 6.31
N ASP A 42 -3.02 -11.33 7.01
CA ASP A 42 -2.94 -12.72 6.61
C ASP A 42 -2.17 -12.84 5.27
N GLN A 43 -1.17 -13.71 5.20
CA GLN A 43 -0.43 -13.95 3.95
C GLN A 43 -1.24 -14.82 2.97
N GLY A 44 -2.38 -15.37 3.41
CA GLY A 44 -3.18 -16.33 2.67
C GLY A 44 -2.70 -17.77 2.87
N PRO A 45 -3.43 -18.74 2.29
CA PRO A 45 -3.22 -20.16 2.53
C PRO A 45 -1.83 -20.67 2.12
N ASN A 46 -1.16 -19.99 1.18
CA ASN A 46 0.17 -20.35 0.68
C ASN A 46 1.30 -19.47 1.24
N GLY A 47 1.07 -18.77 2.35
CA GLY A 47 2.11 -17.91 2.94
C GLY A 47 2.54 -16.75 2.04
N GLY A 48 1.65 -16.30 1.13
CA GLY A 48 1.84 -15.09 0.33
C GLY A 48 2.61 -15.29 -0.97
N THR A 49 2.92 -16.51 -1.39
CA THR A 49 3.81 -16.76 -2.56
C THR A 49 3.10 -16.88 -3.90
N ASP A 50 1.77 -17.05 -3.92
CA ASP A 50 1.02 -17.44 -5.14
C ASP A 50 0.10 -16.34 -5.68
N HIS A 51 0.46 -15.06 -5.52
CA HIS A 51 -0.40 -13.93 -5.89
C HIS A 51 -1.77 -13.93 -5.17
N ASP A 52 -1.90 -14.66 -4.06
CA ASP A 52 -3.12 -14.79 -3.24
C ASP A 52 -3.46 -13.52 -2.45
N PHE A 53 -2.86 -12.37 -2.80
CA PHE A 53 -3.15 -11.12 -2.13
C PHE A 53 -4.49 -10.56 -2.60
N GLU A 54 -5.50 -10.64 -1.73
CA GLU A 54 -6.83 -10.10 -1.98
C GLU A 54 -6.96 -8.68 -1.40
N PRO A 55 -7.11 -7.63 -2.23
CA PRO A 55 -7.28 -6.26 -1.76
C PRO A 55 -8.49 -6.10 -0.82
N ASP A 56 -9.55 -6.87 -1.05
CA ASP A 56 -10.79 -6.83 -0.26
C ASP A 56 -10.56 -7.31 1.18
N ARG A 57 -9.74 -8.36 1.37
CA ARG A 57 -9.32 -8.84 2.70
C ARG A 57 -8.47 -7.79 3.40
N ALA A 58 -7.51 -7.20 2.69
CA ALA A 58 -6.66 -6.14 3.24
C ALA A 58 -7.49 -4.91 3.64
N ALA A 59 -8.49 -4.54 2.83
CA ALA A 59 -9.40 -3.44 3.12
C ALA A 59 -10.17 -3.66 4.42
N ALA A 60 -10.74 -4.85 4.60
CA ALA A 60 -11.47 -5.22 5.81
C ALA A 60 -10.58 -5.21 7.07
N ARG A 61 -9.35 -5.73 6.97
CA ARG A 61 -8.40 -5.76 8.10
C ARG A 61 -7.88 -4.37 8.46
N LEU A 62 -7.69 -3.50 7.48
CA LEU A 62 -7.19 -2.13 7.67
C LEU A 62 -8.29 -1.11 7.93
N ASP A 63 -9.56 -1.52 7.95
CA ASP A 63 -10.72 -0.63 8.07
C ASP A 63 -10.66 0.53 7.07
N ILE A 64 -10.43 0.18 5.79
CA ILE A 64 -10.43 1.13 4.67
C ILE A 64 -11.43 0.68 3.61
N ALA A 65 -11.85 1.62 2.77
CA ALA A 65 -12.71 1.30 1.63
C ALA A 65 -11.98 0.36 0.65
N THR A 66 -12.67 -0.69 0.20
CA THR A 66 -12.14 -1.65 -0.79
C THR A 66 -11.54 -0.98 -2.03
N PRO A 67 -12.17 0.03 -2.67
CA PRO A 67 -11.58 0.71 -3.82
C PRO A 67 -10.24 1.38 -3.50
N LEU A 68 -10.07 1.86 -2.26
CA LEU A 68 -8.79 2.45 -1.82
C LEU A 68 -7.69 1.40 -1.71
N ALA A 69 -8.03 0.21 -1.18
CA ALA A 69 -7.07 -0.89 -1.14
C ALA A 69 -6.67 -1.31 -2.55
N GLN A 70 -7.65 -1.53 -3.44
CA GLN A 70 -7.42 -1.91 -4.84
C GLN A 70 -6.53 -0.90 -5.57
N GLU A 71 -6.78 0.40 -5.42
CA GLU A 71 -5.96 1.45 -6.02
C GLU A 71 -4.51 1.40 -5.50
N VAL A 72 -4.31 1.19 -4.19
CA VAL A 72 -2.96 1.06 -3.61
C VAL A 72 -2.24 -0.18 -4.15
N VAL A 73 -2.94 -1.29 -4.35
CA VAL A 73 -2.37 -2.51 -4.95
C VAL A 73 -1.98 -2.27 -6.39
N TYR A 74 -2.90 -1.73 -7.19
CA TYR A 74 -2.63 -1.43 -8.60
C TYR A 74 -1.44 -0.48 -8.74
N GLU A 75 -1.39 0.59 -7.94
CA GLU A 75 -0.24 1.49 -7.95
C GLU A 75 1.04 0.75 -7.51
N ASN A 76 1.02 -0.08 -6.47
CA ASN A 76 2.21 -0.80 -6.01
C ASN A 76 2.75 -1.80 -7.04
N ASP A 77 1.85 -2.57 -7.67
CA ASP A 77 2.20 -3.77 -8.44
C ASP A 77 2.25 -3.50 -9.95
N GLU A 78 1.35 -2.67 -10.50
CA GLU A 78 1.06 -2.64 -11.94
C GLU A 78 1.30 -1.27 -12.61
N ALA A 79 1.32 -0.18 -11.86
CA ALA A 79 1.39 1.17 -12.45
C ALA A 79 2.77 1.56 -13.03
N SER A 80 3.78 0.68 -12.93
CA SER A 80 5.07 0.88 -13.61
C SER A 80 5.05 0.30 -15.02
N TYR A 81 5.53 1.07 -16.00
CA TYR A 81 5.69 0.64 -17.40
C TYR A 81 6.93 -0.25 -17.64
N TRP A 82 7.81 -0.41 -16.64
CA TRP A 82 9.09 -1.13 -16.74
C TRP A 82 9.32 -2.03 -15.54
N ASP A 83 10.28 -2.96 -15.65
CA ASP A 83 10.82 -3.73 -14.53
C ASP A 83 11.39 -2.77 -13.47
N GLU A 84 10.57 -2.44 -12.49
CA GLU A 84 10.87 -1.46 -11.45
C GLU A 84 11.60 -2.12 -10.28
N THR A 85 12.73 -1.53 -9.86
CA THR A 85 13.45 -2.00 -8.68
C THR A 85 12.62 -1.74 -7.41
N PRO A 86 12.82 -2.51 -6.33
CA PRO A 86 12.13 -2.27 -5.05
C PRO A 86 12.25 -0.82 -4.53
N GLU A 87 13.39 -0.17 -4.74
CA GLU A 87 13.66 1.21 -4.32
C GLU A 87 12.89 2.23 -5.17
N ALA A 88 12.82 2.00 -6.48
CA ALA A 88 12.06 2.84 -7.39
C ALA A 88 10.56 2.75 -7.06
N ARG A 89 10.04 1.54 -6.79
CA ARG A 89 8.66 1.31 -6.36
C ARG A 89 8.32 2.08 -5.10
N TRP A 90 9.19 2.02 -4.08
CA TRP A 90 9.01 2.80 -2.86
C TRP A 90 8.93 4.31 -3.15
N THR A 91 9.83 4.82 -3.99
CA THR A 91 9.89 6.24 -4.33
C THR A 91 8.61 6.69 -5.01
N ARG A 92 8.14 5.92 -5.99
CA ARG A 92 6.90 6.19 -6.74
C ARG A 92 5.68 6.12 -5.83
N MET A 93 5.53 5.06 -5.04
CA MET A 93 4.42 4.90 -4.09
C MET A 93 4.35 6.05 -3.08
N ARG A 94 5.50 6.50 -2.58
CA ARG A 94 5.57 7.62 -1.65
C ARG A 94 5.13 8.92 -2.32
N GLN A 95 5.61 9.20 -3.53
CA GLN A 95 5.21 10.40 -4.30
C GLN A 95 3.72 10.38 -4.61
N TRP A 96 3.18 9.24 -5.04
CA TRP A 96 1.76 9.04 -5.30
C TRP A 96 0.90 9.29 -4.06
N ALA A 97 1.30 8.75 -2.90
CA ALA A 97 0.58 8.93 -1.64
C ALA A 97 0.55 10.41 -1.18
N VAL A 98 1.68 11.12 -1.33
CA VAL A 98 1.79 12.56 -1.03
C VAL A 98 0.90 13.38 -1.97
N SER A 99 0.94 13.08 -3.28
CA SER A 99 0.11 13.76 -4.28
C SER A 99 -1.39 13.59 -3.98
N ASN A 100 -1.83 12.36 -3.66
CA ASN A 100 -3.22 12.10 -3.27
C ASN A 100 -3.63 12.83 -2.00
N LEU A 101 -2.75 12.90 -0.99
CA LEU A 101 -3.03 13.66 0.23
C LEU A 101 -3.19 15.17 -0.04
N ILE A 102 -2.36 15.75 -0.90
CA ILE A 102 -2.46 17.16 -1.30
C ILE A 102 -3.77 17.38 -2.07
N ASN A 103 -4.11 16.51 -3.02
CA ASN A 103 -5.34 16.62 -3.81
C ASN A 103 -6.61 16.50 -2.95
N GLN A 104 -6.59 15.63 -1.93
CA GLN A 104 -7.68 15.53 -0.95
C GLN A 104 -7.83 16.81 -0.12
N GLN A 105 -6.73 17.47 0.24
CA GLN A 105 -6.78 18.75 0.97
C GLN A 105 -7.21 19.93 0.07
N ALA A 106 -6.88 19.86 -1.22
CA ALA A 106 -7.26 20.87 -2.21
C ALA A 106 -8.74 20.76 -2.64
N LYS A 107 -9.40 19.62 -2.43
CA LYS A 107 -10.84 19.45 -2.58
C LYS A 107 -11.52 19.56 -1.20
N PRO A 108 -11.85 20.76 -0.71
CA PRO A 108 -12.69 20.86 0.48
C PRO A 108 -14.02 20.16 0.18
N GLU A 109 -14.47 19.30 1.10
CA GLU A 109 -15.74 18.60 1.01
C GLU A 109 -16.84 19.62 0.71
N ALA A 110 -17.57 19.43 -0.40
CA ALA A 110 -18.87 20.02 -0.57
C ALA A 110 -19.76 19.41 0.52
N ARG A 111 -19.80 20.04 1.70
CA ARG A 111 -20.73 19.70 2.77
C ARG A 111 -22.13 19.76 2.17
N SER A 112 -22.67 18.59 1.89
CA SER A 112 -24.08 18.44 1.53
C SER A 112 -24.86 18.69 2.83
N GLY A 113 -25.60 19.80 2.84
CA GLY A 113 -26.52 20.16 3.91
C GLY A 113 -27.80 19.34 3.88
#